data_AF-A0A0L8GAD1-F1
#
_entry.id   AF-A0A0L8GAD1-F1
#
_cell.length_a   1.000
_cell.length_b   1.000
_cell.length_c   1.000
_cell.angle_alpha   90.00
_cell.angle_beta   90.00
_cell.angle_gamma   90.00
#
_symmetry.space_group_name_H-M   'P 1'
#
loop_
_entity.id
_entity.type
_entity.pdbx_description
1 polymer ?
#
loop_
_entity_poly.entity_id
_entity_poly.type
_entity_poly.pdbx_seq_one_letter_code
_entity_poly.pdbx_strand_id
1 'polypeptide(L)'
;MTELVWSCDVNERGLLASEENIQAFYAELRRSILPVPLNEKLVVLGDFNACVGRDYGAWNLLGCYGIGKVDNNGLHLLQRYSELGLVIGNTFFPHKLKHEIIWIHPKSKQGHMIDFVLTWKDLCSLRILQGAGCDTDHRIFRAKFKFRVHKKIQG
;
A
#
# COMPACT_ATOMS: atom_id res chain seq x y z
N MET A 1 0.19 -10.85 21.56
CA MET A 1 0.19 -10.01 20.35
C MET A 1 1.44 -10.39 19.60
N THR A 2 1.33 -11.30 18.64
CA THR A 2 2.48 -11.79 17.86
C THR A 2 2.70 -10.85 16.70
N GLU A 3 3.80 -10.10 16.75
CA GLU A 3 4.26 -9.26 15.64
C GLU A 3 4.60 -10.16 14.44
N LEU A 4 3.85 -10.01 13.36
CA LEU A 4 4.18 -10.59 12.07
C LEU A 4 5.09 -9.59 11.35
N VAL A 5 6.38 -9.68 11.64
CA VAL A 5 7.43 -8.94 10.91
C VAL A 5 7.70 -9.69 9.61
N TRP A 6 7.31 -9.12 8.48
CA TRP A 6 7.85 -9.52 7.17
C TRP A 6 8.84 -8.46 6.72
N SER A 7 10.09 -8.88 6.54
CA SER A 7 11.10 -8.03 5.93
C SER A 7 11.14 -8.33 4.44
N CYS A 8 11.15 -7.30 3.60
CA CYS A 8 11.51 -7.41 2.19
C CYS A 8 13.00 -7.76 1.98
N ASP A 9 13.80 -7.84 3.05
CA ASP A 9 15.07 -8.58 3.02
C ASP A 9 14.76 -10.09 3.12
N VAL A 10 14.96 -10.80 2.02
CA VAL A 10 14.70 -12.24 1.76
C VAL A 10 15.32 -13.27 2.75
N ASN A 11 15.88 -12.85 3.88
CA ASN A 11 16.70 -13.70 4.76
C ASN A 11 16.28 -13.78 6.24
N GLU A 12 15.13 -13.24 6.65
CA GLU A 12 14.65 -13.41 8.03
C GLU A 12 13.47 -14.39 8.11
N ARG A 13 13.68 -15.51 8.83
CA ARG A 13 12.64 -16.48 9.18
C ARG A 13 11.70 -15.89 10.24
N GLY A 14 10.82 -14.98 9.82
CA GLY A 14 9.59 -14.64 10.55
C GLY A 14 8.58 -15.79 10.46
N LEU A 15 7.60 -15.82 11.37
CA LEU A 15 6.45 -16.73 11.26
C LEU A 15 5.70 -16.39 9.97
N LEU A 16 5.95 -17.16 8.91
CA LEU A 16 5.21 -17.03 7.66
C LEU A 16 3.75 -17.42 7.95
N ALA A 17 2.81 -16.52 7.70
CA ALA A 17 1.44 -16.94 7.51
C ALA A 17 1.44 -18.01 6.40
N SER A 18 0.66 -19.08 6.58
CA SER A 18 0.60 -20.11 5.54
C SER A 18 0.11 -19.47 4.23
N GLU A 19 0.54 -20.03 3.10
CA GLU A 19 0.14 -19.55 1.79
C GLU A 19 -1.40 -19.53 1.68
N GLU A 20 -2.08 -20.51 2.28
CA GLU A 20 -3.54 -20.58 2.35
C GLU A 20 -4.14 -19.38 3.11
N ASN A 21 -3.56 -18.99 4.24
CA ASN A 21 -4.04 -17.84 5.02
C ASN A 21 -3.84 -16.51 4.26
N ILE A 22 -2.70 -16.36 3.59
CA ILE A 22 -2.43 -15.19 2.74
C ILE A 22 -3.45 -15.14 1.60
N GLN A 23 -3.65 -16.25 0.89
CA GLN A 23 -4.62 -16.33 -0.19
C GLN A 23 -6.05 -16.03 0.29
N ALA A 24 -6.46 -16.59 1.44
CA ALA A 24 -7.78 -16.36 2.02
C ALA A 24 -8.01 -14.88 2.38
N PHE A 25 -7.05 -14.23 3.03
CA PHE A 25 -7.14 -12.81 3.37
C PHE A 25 -7.35 -11.93 2.14
N TYR A 26 -6.52 -12.11 1.12
CA TYR A 26 -6.61 -11.29 -0.08
C TYR A 26 -7.81 -11.63 -0.96
N ALA A 27 -8.28 -12.87 -0.96
CA ALA A 27 -9.53 -13.25 -1.61
C ALA A 27 -10.73 -12.55 -0.93
N GLU A 28 -10.75 -12.50 0.39
CA GLU A 28 -11.79 -11.82 1.17
C GLU A 28 -11.74 -10.30 0.98
N LEU A 29 -10.55 -9.71 0.96
CA LEU A 29 -10.36 -8.30 0.66
C LEU A 29 -10.86 -7.97 -0.77
N ARG A 30 -10.54 -8.80 -1.75
CA ARG A 30 -11.08 -8.65 -3.12
C ARG A 30 -12.59 -8.77 -3.14
N ARG A 31 -13.17 -9.74 -2.42
CA ARG A 31 -14.63 -9.93 -2.30
C ARG A 31 -15.33 -8.73 -1.67
N SER A 32 -14.64 -8.00 -0.81
CA SER A 32 -15.15 -6.76 -0.19
C SER A 32 -15.07 -5.55 -1.13
N ILE A 33 -14.11 -5.55 -2.06
CA ILE A 33 -13.89 -4.46 -3.03
C ILE A 33 -14.81 -4.57 -4.24
N LEU A 34 -14.99 -5.78 -4.79
CA LEU A 34 -15.74 -6.01 -6.03
C LEU A 34 -17.17 -5.41 -6.06
N PRO A 35 -17.97 -5.47 -4.97
CA PRO A 35 -19.32 -4.94 -4.97
C PRO A 35 -19.38 -3.41 -4.93
N VAL A 36 -18.26 -2.73 -4.63
CA VAL A 36 -18.24 -1.28 -4.50
C VAL A 36 -18.42 -0.67 -5.90
N PRO A 37 -19.46 0.14 -6.12
CA PRO A 37 -19.69 0.78 -7.41
C PRO A 37 -18.54 1.75 -7.78
N LEU A 38 -18.16 1.82 -9.05
CA LEU A 38 -17.08 2.71 -9.52
C LEU A 38 -17.37 4.20 -9.31
N ASN A 39 -18.64 4.58 -9.16
CA ASN A 39 -19.05 5.95 -8.84
C ASN A 39 -18.97 6.26 -7.34
N GLU A 40 -18.79 5.25 -6.49
CA GLU A 40 -18.48 5.41 -5.07
C GLU A 40 -16.96 5.59 -4.86
N LYS A 41 -16.59 6.01 -3.66
CA LYS A 41 -15.20 6.31 -3.30
C LYS A 41 -14.60 5.16 -2.52
N LEU A 42 -13.59 4.51 -3.09
CA LEU A 42 -12.85 3.42 -2.45
C LEU A 42 -11.44 3.86 -2.06
N VAL A 43 -11.10 3.58 -0.81
CA VAL A 43 -9.77 3.75 -0.25
C VAL A 43 -9.46 2.52 0.59
N VAL A 44 -8.37 1.83 0.26
CA VAL A 44 -7.80 0.74 1.06
C VAL A 44 -6.46 1.22 1.60
N LEU A 45 -6.29 1.10 2.91
CA LEU A 45 -5.16 1.65 3.67
C LEU A 45 -4.62 0.56 4.58
N GLY A 46 -3.30 0.43 4.65
CA GLY A 46 -2.67 -0.43 5.62
C GLY A 46 -1.23 -0.76 5.30
N ASP A 47 -0.63 -1.54 6.19
CA ASP A 47 0.63 -2.23 5.98
C ASP A 47 0.39 -3.49 5.15
N PHE A 48 0.95 -3.53 3.95
CA PHE A 48 0.86 -4.67 3.05
C PHE A 48 2.10 -5.57 3.12
N ASN A 49 3.13 -5.18 3.88
CA ASN A 49 4.42 -5.89 3.95
C ASN A 49 4.97 -6.25 2.56
N ALA A 50 4.89 -5.31 1.63
CA ALA A 50 5.18 -5.53 0.21
C ALA A 50 6.06 -4.41 -0.37
N CYS A 51 7.12 -4.76 -1.08
CA CYS A 51 7.86 -3.82 -1.92
C CYS A 51 7.37 -3.93 -3.36
N VAL A 52 6.78 -2.86 -3.90
CA VAL A 52 6.18 -2.86 -5.25
C VAL A 52 7.12 -2.38 -6.35
N GLY A 53 8.28 -1.83 -5.97
CA GLY A 53 9.29 -1.36 -6.90
C GLY A 53 8.90 -0.10 -7.67
N ARG A 54 9.50 0.06 -8.86
CA ARG A 54 9.42 1.25 -9.71
C ARG A 54 9.04 0.98 -11.17
N ASP A 55 8.63 -0.25 -11.49
CA ASP A 55 8.35 -0.65 -12.88
C ASP A 55 6.94 -0.24 -13.32
N TYR A 56 6.72 1.08 -13.43
CA TYR A 56 5.46 1.65 -13.90
C TYR A 56 5.22 1.44 -15.40
N GLY A 57 6.21 0.95 -16.15
CA GLY A 57 6.04 0.54 -17.54
C GLY A 57 5.34 -0.83 -17.65
N ALA A 58 5.66 -1.75 -16.73
CA ALA A 58 4.98 -3.04 -16.64
C ALA A 58 3.64 -2.98 -15.89
N TRP A 59 3.51 -2.08 -14.91
CA TRP A 59 2.34 -2.04 -14.01
C TRP A 59 1.60 -0.72 -14.04
N ASN A 60 0.36 -0.73 -14.52
CA ASN A 60 -0.53 0.43 -14.57
C ASN A 60 -1.03 0.90 -13.18
N LEU A 61 -0.85 0.10 -12.12
CA LEU A 61 -1.15 0.54 -10.75
C LEU A 61 -0.08 1.47 -10.17
N LEU A 62 1.11 1.53 -10.78
CA LEU A 62 2.24 2.29 -10.27
C LEU A 62 2.36 3.64 -10.96
N GLY A 63 2.76 4.65 -10.19
CA GLY A 63 3.28 5.90 -10.71
C GLY A 63 4.80 5.86 -10.84
N CYS A 64 5.36 6.90 -11.46
CA CYS A 64 6.79 6.98 -11.76
C CYS A 64 7.70 7.26 -10.55
N TYR A 65 7.15 7.39 -9.35
CA TYR A 65 7.88 7.66 -8.10
C TYR A 65 7.95 6.44 -7.18
N GLY A 66 7.71 5.23 -7.70
CA GLY A 66 7.96 3.99 -6.96
C GLY A 66 9.44 3.81 -6.58
N ILE A 67 9.72 2.98 -5.57
CA ILE A 67 11.05 2.84 -4.95
C ILE A 67 11.41 1.38 -4.80
N GLY A 68 12.71 1.10 -4.89
CA GLY A 68 13.25 -0.23 -4.64
C GLY A 68 12.95 -1.18 -5.79
N LYS A 69 13.04 -2.48 -5.47
CA LYS A 69 12.70 -3.58 -6.37
C LYS A 69 11.42 -4.24 -5.88
N VAL A 70 10.67 -4.82 -6.81
CA VAL A 70 9.51 -5.62 -6.46
C VAL A 70 9.97 -6.88 -5.72
N ASP A 71 9.32 -7.21 -4.61
CA ASP A 71 9.48 -8.48 -3.89
C ASP A 71 8.28 -9.41 -4.18
N ASN A 72 8.27 -10.62 -3.60
CA ASN A 72 7.20 -11.60 -3.86
C ASN A 72 5.83 -11.07 -3.41
N ASN A 73 5.75 -10.41 -2.26
CA ASN A 73 4.50 -9.83 -1.75
C ASN A 73 4.02 -8.67 -2.64
N GLY A 74 4.94 -7.83 -3.12
CA GLY A 74 4.68 -6.78 -4.08
C GLY A 74 4.17 -7.31 -5.40
N LEU A 75 4.74 -8.41 -5.90
CA LEU A 75 4.25 -9.06 -7.11
C LEU A 75 2.82 -9.58 -6.93
N HIS A 76 2.52 -10.23 -5.80
CA HIS A 76 1.16 -10.68 -5.48
C HIS A 76 0.18 -9.52 -5.36
N LEU A 77 0.59 -8.42 -4.72
CA LEU A 77 -0.22 -7.21 -4.61
C LEU A 77 -0.54 -6.65 -6.00
N LEU A 78 0.48 -6.48 -6.83
CA LEU A 78 0.35 -5.95 -8.19
C LEU A 78 -0.55 -6.83 -9.06
N GLN A 79 -0.36 -8.16 -9.03
CA GLN A 79 -1.17 -9.11 -9.79
C GLN A 79 -2.64 -9.10 -9.37
N ARG A 80 -2.93 -9.02 -8.06
CA ARG A 80 -4.31 -9.09 -7.55
C ARG A 80 -5.12 -7.82 -7.79
N TYR A 81 -4.46 -6.67 -7.79
CA TYR A 81 -5.13 -5.36 -7.87
C TYR A 81 -5.05 -4.70 -9.25
N SER A 82 -4.25 -5.22 -10.18
CA SER A 82 -4.14 -4.70 -11.55
C SER A 82 -5.48 -4.68 -12.28
N GLU A 83 -6.30 -5.70 -12.03
CA GLU A 83 -7.62 -5.87 -12.64
C GLU A 83 -8.70 -5.00 -11.98
N LEU A 84 -8.50 -4.58 -10.72
CA LEU A 84 -9.49 -3.81 -9.96
C LEU A 84 -9.43 -2.31 -10.27
N GLY A 85 -8.52 -1.87 -11.15
CA GLY A 85 -8.34 -0.46 -11.51
C GLY A 85 -7.81 0.42 -10.37
N LEU A 86 -7.35 -0.19 -9.27
CA LEU A 86 -6.76 0.53 -8.14
C LEU A 86 -5.33 0.96 -8.46
N VAL A 87 -4.97 2.14 -7.97
CA VAL A 87 -3.59 2.67 -8.05
C VAL A 87 -2.94 2.68 -6.68
N ILE A 88 -1.62 2.45 -6.64
CA ILE A 88 -0.79 2.53 -5.42
C ILE A 88 -0.35 3.96 -5.23
N GLY A 89 -1.15 4.74 -4.50
CA GLY A 89 -1.06 6.18 -4.40
C GLY A 89 0.31 6.73 -4.00
N ASN A 90 1.06 6.00 -3.16
CA ASN A 90 2.39 6.38 -2.71
C ASN A 90 3.38 6.55 -3.88
N THR A 91 3.15 5.87 -5.01
CA THR A 91 4.04 5.88 -6.17
C THR A 91 3.75 7.00 -7.18
N PHE A 92 2.70 7.80 -6.96
CA PHE A 92 2.27 8.87 -7.89
C PHE A 92 2.74 10.27 -7.51
N PHE A 93 3.29 10.47 -6.31
CA PHE A 93 3.69 11.79 -5.84
C PHE A 93 5.20 11.88 -5.67
N PRO A 94 5.83 12.96 -6.16
CA PRO A 94 7.25 13.18 -5.93
C PRO A 94 7.50 13.45 -4.45
N HIS A 95 8.40 12.69 -3.86
CA HIS A 95 8.86 12.90 -2.50
C HIS A 95 10.39 12.92 -2.47
N LYS A 96 10.95 13.44 -1.37
CA LYS A 96 12.36 13.21 -1.09
C LYS A 96 12.44 11.80 -0.51
N LEU A 97 13.48 11.02 -0.83
CA LEU A 97 13.68 9.65 -0.30
C LEU A 97 13.42 9.52 1.20
N LYS A 98 13.89 10.49 2.00
CA LYS A 98 13.64 10.53 3.46
C LYS A 98 12.17 10.64 3.88
N HIS A 99 11.29 11.05 2.98
CA HIS A 99 9.84 11.16 3.13
C HIS A 99 9.08 10.04 2.42
N GLU A 100 9.78 9.02 1.94
CA GLU A 100 9.18 7.84 1.30
C GLU A 100 9.43 6.57 2.13
N ILE A 101 10.52 6.55 2.89
CA ILE A 101 10.80 5.51 3.87
C ILE A 101 9.81 5.65 5.03
N ILE A 102 8.93 4.66 5.16
CA ILE A 102 7.90 4.57 6.21
C ILE A 102 8.39 3.71 7.37
N TRP A 103 9.10 2.62 7.08
CA TRP A 103 9.64 1.70 8.07
C TRP A 103 11.15 1.52 7.84
N ILE A 104 11.91 1.35 8.93
CA ILE A 104 13.35 1.07 8.88
C ILE A 104 13.60 -0.27 9.55
N HIS A 105 14.14 -1.22 8.80
CA HIS A 105 14.43 -2.53 9.34
C HIS A 105 15.43 -2.42 10.51
N PRO A 106 15.12 -2.96 11.71
CA PRO A 106 15.94 -2.76 12.90
C PRO A 106 17.39 -3.20 12.76
N LYS A 107 17.66 -4.25 11.97
CA LYS A 107 19.01 -4.81 11.81
C LYS A 107 19.74 -4.27 10.59
N SER A 108 19.15 -4.36 9.40
CA SER A 108 19.81 -3.94 8.15
C SER A 108 19.85 -2.43 8.00
N LYS A 109 19.07 -1.68 8.80
CA LYS A 109 18.90 -0.22 8.72
C LYS A 109 18.45 0.26 7.35
N GLN A 110 17.96 -0.65 6.51
CA GLN A 110 17.36 -0.34 5.22
C GLN A 110 15.96 0.22 5.44
N GLY A 111 15.63 1.23 4.64
CA GLY A 111 14.33 1.88 4.67
C GLY A 111 13.40 1.30 3.61
N HIS A 112 12.15 1.04 3.99
CA HIS A 112 11.16 0.43 3.12
C HIS A 112 9.85 1.21 3.14
N MET A 113 9.12 1.09 2.03
CA MET A 113 7.77 1.59 1.86
C MET A 113 6.84 0.39 1.71
N ILE A 114 6.25 -0.03 2.83
CA ILE A 114 5.38 -1.21 2.93
C ILE A 114 3.93 -0.87 3.26
N ASP A 115 3.68 0.36 3.74
CA ASP A 115 2.36 0.90 3.92
C ASP A 115 1.86 1.64 2.66
N PHE A 116 0.67 1.28 2.19
CA PHE A 116 0.11 1.84 0.95
C PHE A 116 -1.30 2.37 1.09
N VAL A 117 -1.60 3.31 0.20
CA VAL A 117 -2.94 3.79 -0.12
C VAL A 117 -3.33 3.25 -1.49
N LEU A 118 -4.31 2.34 -1.55
CA LEU A 118 -4.89 1.88 -2.81
C LEU A 118 -6.23 2.59 -3.04
N THR A 119 -6.43 3.16 -4.24
CA THR A 119 -7.67 3.91 -4.56
C THR A 119 -7.93 3.96 -6.08
N TRP A 120 -9.15 4.28 -6.51
CA TRP A 120 -9.50 4.33 -7.94
C TRP A 120 -9.15 5.62 -8.66
N LYS A 121 -8.95 6.75 -7.93
CA LYS A 121 -8.44 8.08 -8.34
C LYS A 121 -9.26 9.19 -7.68
N ASP A 122 -8.84 9.62 -6.49
CA ASP A 122 -9.26 10.91 -5.89
C ASP A 122 -8.18 11.48 -4.93
N LEU A 123 -7.00 10.84 -4.92
CA LEU A 123 -5.88 11.20 -4.08
C LEU A 123 -5.20 12.44 -4.67
N CYS A 124 -5.18 13.52 -3.91
CA CYS A 124 -4.57 14.80 -4.31
C CYS A 124 -3.14 14.95 -3.82
N SER A 125 -2.81 14.33 -2.69
CA SER A 125 -1.45 14.30 -2.17
C SER A 125 -1.31 13.21 -1.11
N LEU A 126 -0.14 12.59 -1.06
CA LEU A 126 0.31 11.74 0.04
C LEU A 126 1.57 12.37 0.63
N ARG A 127 1.74 12.40 1.96
CA ARG A 127 2.98 12.93 2.59
C ARG A 127 3.24 12.24 3.91
N ILE A 128 4.48 11.81 4.17
CA ILE A 128 4.91 11.40 5.51
C ILE A 128 4.92 12.61 6.46
N LEU A 129 4.36 12.42 7.65
CA LEU A 129 4.36 13.39 8.75
C LEU A 129 5.65 13.23 9.57
N GLN A 130 6.62 14.10 9.35
CA GLN A 130 7.82 14.14 10.18
C GLN A 130 7.50 14.66 11.58
N GLY A 131 8.03 13.99 12.61
CA GLY A 131 7.89 14.43 14.01
C GLY A 131 6.57 14.10 14.67
N ALA A 132 5.68 13.35 14.00
CA ALA A 132 4.55 12.71 14.67
C ALA A 132 5.09 11.53 15.49
N GLY A 133 5.39 11.78 16.77
CA GLY A 133 5.86 10.75 17.71
C GLY A 133 4.68 9.88 18.13
N CYS A 134 4.58 8.68 17.55
CA CYS A 134 3.47 7.77 17.78
C CYS A 134 3.88 6.45 18.44
N ASP A 135 5.07 6.39 19.02
CA ASP A 135 5.64 5.20 19.67
C ASP A 135 5.50 3.92 18.82
N THR A 136 5.75 4.07 17.52
CA THR A 136 5.74 3.00 16.51
C THR A 136 7.00 3.10 15.67
N ASP A 137 7.45 1.97 15.16
CA ASP A 137 8.52 1.82 14.17
C ASP A 137 8.09 2.22 12.74
N HIS A 138 6.79 2.47 12.51
CA HIS A 138 6.26 3.04 11.27
C HIS A 138 6.06 4.56 11.38
N ARG A 139 6.39 5.27 10.31
CA ARG A 139 6.09 6.70 10.19
C ARG A 139 4.68 6.90 9.67
N ILE A 140 3.93 7.80 10.31
CA ILE A 140 2.59 8.15 9.83
C ILE A 140 2.68 8.94 8.52
N PHE A 141 1.81 8.62 7.56
CA PHE A 141 1.56 9.45 6.40
C PHE A 141 0.15 10.02 6.41
N ARG A 142 -0.01 11.16 5.73
CA ARG A 142 -1.28 11.83 5.50
C ARG A 142 -1.62 11.78 4.03
N ALA A 143 -2.71 11.08 3.71
CA ALA A 143 -3.37 11.14 2.41
C ALA A 143 -4.43 12.25 2.41
N LYS A 144 -4.49 13.04 1.33
CA LYS A 144 -5.55 14.03 1.10
C LYS A 144 -6.38 13.61 -0.11
N PHE A 145 -7.67 13.47 0.09
CA PHE A 145 -8.61 13.12 -0.96
C PHE A 145 -9.55 14.28 -1.27
N LYS A 146 -10.04 14.36 -2.51
CA LYS A 146 -11.08 15.31 -2.91
C LYS A 146 -12.27 14.54 -3.45
N PHE A 147 -13.33 14.46 -2.65
CA PHE A 147 -14.56 13.78 -3.04
C PHE A 147 -15.64 14.79 -3.43
N ARG A 148 -16.43 14.44 -4.45
CA ARG A 148 -17.70 15.10 -4.74
C ARG A 148 -18.82 14.23 -4.18
N VAL A 149 -19.44 14.69 -3.10
CA VAL A 149 -20.57 13.99 -2.48
C VAL A 149 -21.83 14.32 -3.25
N HIS A 150 -22.51 13.29 -3.76
CA HIS A 150 -23.84 13.41 -4.35
C HIS A 150 -24.85 12.91 -3.32
N LYS A 151 -25.98 13.62 -3.16
CA LYS A 151 -27.07 13.11 -2.34
C LYS A 151 -27.64 11.85 -3.02
N LYS A 152 -27.78 10.75 -2.28
CA LYS A 152 -28.63 9.65 -2.73
C LYS A 152 -30.06 10.17 -2.82
N ILE A 153 -30.60 10.21 -4.02
CA ILE A 153 -32.04 10.37 -4.21
C ILE A 153 -32.62 9.01 -3.83
N GLN A 154 -33.31 8.93 -2.70
CA GLN A 154 -34.13 7.76 -2.39
C GLN A 154 -35.31 7.80 -3.36
N GLY A 155 -35.38 6.79 -4.23
CA GLY A 155 -36.54 6.51 -5.08
C GLY A 155 -37.48 5.53 -4.40
#